data_AF-A0A495QZX0-F1
#
_entry.id   AF-A0A495QZX0-F1
#
_cell.length_a   1.000
_cell.length_b   1.000
_cell.length_c   1.000
_cell.angle_alpha   90.00
_cell.angle_beta   90.00
_cell.angle_gamma   90.00
#
_symmetry.space_group_name_H-M   'P 1'
#
loop_
_entity.id
_entity.type
_entity.pdbx_description
1 polymer ?
#
loop_
_entity_poly.entity_id
_entity_poly.type
_entity_poly.pdbx_seq_one_letter_code
_entity_poly.pdbx_strand_id
1 'polypeptide(L)'
;MRNMWWRRERGEPRETPAARFTAHLKRNMPEAGDFSHEAIQELGNPVPMLVQNGGDQLLKLWLEPFGQDYWLRPGEAVVVTSYGHWDDRPFEMLHEPDCIQVWACSWFATVSDLLGNEVPGGHQRPERTVE
;
A
#
# COMPACT_ATOMS: atom_id res chain seq x y z
N MET A 1 11.61 22.63 -53.04
CA MET A 1 10.25 22.10 -52.76
C MET A 1 10.38 20.73 -52.09
N ARG A 2 9.55 20.49 -51.06
CA ARG A 2 9.21 19.22 -50.36
C ARG A 2 10.11 18.67 -49.24
N ASN A 3 9.80 19.15 -48.03
CA ASN A 3 9.54 18.48 -46.75
C ASN A 3 10.04 17.04 -46.52
N MET A 4 10.74 16.81 -45.40
CA MET A 4 10.43 15.69 -44.50
C MET A 4 10.75 16.04 -43.05
N TRP A 5 9.68 16.26 -42.30
CA TRP A 5 9.67 16.30 -40.84
C TRP A 5 9.78 14.87 -40.32
N TRP A 6 10.65 14.62 -39.35
CA TRP A 6 10.46 13.54 -38.38
C TRP A 6 10.62 14.12 -36.97
N ARG A 7 9.48 14.46 -36.41
CA ARG A 7 9.28 14.71 -34.98
C ARG A 7 9.35 13.34 -34.31
N ARG A 8 10.45 13.01 -33.63
CA ARG A 8 10.44 11.91 -32.66
C ARG A 8 9.54 12.36 -31.51
N GLU A 9 8.35 11.81 -31.44
CA GLU A 9 7.53 11.87 -30.23
C GLU A 9 8.34 11.23 -29.11
N ARG A 10 8.85 12.07 -28.21
CA ARG A 10 9.35 11.62 -26.91
C ARG A 10 8.12 11.13 -26.17
N GLY A 11 7.85 9.82 -26.24
CA GLY A 11 6.92 9.18 -25.32
C GLY A 11 7.40 9.51 -23.92
N GLU A 12 6.55 10.16 -23.14
CA GLU A 12 6.82 10.42 -21.72
C GLU A 12 7.18 9.09 -21.06
N PRO A 13 8.24 9.04 -20.23
CA PRO A 13 8.59 7.81 -19.54
C PRO A 13 7.38 7.41 -18.70
N ARG A 14 6.80 6.25 -19.02
CA ARG A 14 5.78 5.61 -18.20
C ARG A 14 6.40 5.45 -16.82
N GLU A 15 5.85 6.18 -15.85
CA GLU A 15 6.22 6.07 -14.45
C GLU A 15 6.25 4.60 -14.07
N THR A 16 7.41 4.11 -13.61
CA THR A 16 7.52 2.73 -13.16
C THR A 16 6.71 2.58 -11.88
N PRO A 17 6.15 1.39 -11.58
CA PRO A 17 5.48 1.14 -10.31
C PRO A 17 6.35 1.55 -9.12
N ALA A 18 7.65 1.24 -9.17
CA ALA A 18 8.63 1.68 -8.18
C ALA A 18 8.70 3.22 -8.04
N ALA A 19 8.71 3.97 -9.14
CA ALA A 19 8.72 5.44 -9.08
C ALA A 19 7.47 6.01 -8.41
N ARG A 20 6.30 5.39 -8.64
CA ARG A 20 5.05 5.75 -7.93
C ARG A 20 5.18 5.48 -6.44
N PHE A 21 5.57 4.26 -6.04
CA PHE A 21 5.78 3.90 -4.63
C PHE A 21 6.77 4.86 -3.93
N THR A 22 7.91 5.15 -4.55
CA THR A 22 8.94 6.07 -4.05
C THR A 22 8.44 7.51 -3.90
N ALA A 23 7.62 8.01 -4.82
CA ALA A 23 7.10 9.38 -4.76
C ALA A 23 6.21 9.61 -3.53
N HIS A 24 5.44 8.59 -3.14
CA HIS A 24 4.58 8.64 -1.95
C HIS A 24 5.37 8.59 -0.65
N LEU A 25 6.41 7.74 -0.58
CA LEU A 25 7.36 7.70 0.54
C LEU A 25 8.02 9.07 0.79
N LYS A 26 8.52 9.70 -0.28
CA LYS A 26 9.12 11.05 -0.21
C LYS A 26 8.15 12.12 0.28
N ARG A 27 6.88 12.03 -0.11
CA ARG A 27 5.84 12.99 0.30
C ARG A 27 5.53 12.89 1.79
N ASN A 28 5.46 11.69 2.33
CA ASN A 28 5.05 11.45 3.71
C ASN A 28 6.22 11.42 4.70
N MET A 29 7.44 11.20 4.22
CA MET A 29 8.65 11.12 5.03
C MET A 29 9.81 11.90 4.37
N PRO A 30 9.72 13.24 4.30
CA PRO A 30 10.68 14.06 3.54
C PRO A 30 12.12 14.00 4.08
N GLU A 31 12.31 13.58 5.33
CA GLU A 31 13.63 13.48 5.97
C GLU A 31 14.19 12.05 6.03
N ALA A 32 13.48 11.04 5.52
CA ALA A 32 13.82 9.63 5.75
C ALA A 32 14.89 9.05 4.79
N GLY A 33 15.58 9.89 4.01
CA GLY A 33 16.75 9.48 3.24
C GLY A 33 16.47 9.07 1.80
N ASP A 34 17.35 8.25 1.22
CA ASP A 34 17.22 7.79 -0.17
C ASP A 34 16.12 6.72 -0.29
N PHE A 35 15.28 6.89 -1.31
CA PHE A 35 14.18 5.99 -1.65
C PHE A 35 14.30 5.46 -3.08
N SER A 36 15.52 5.48 -3.63
CA SER A 36 15.84 4.82 -4.89
C SER A 36 15.45 3.35 -4.85
N HIS A 37 15.29 2.73 -6.03
CA HIS A 37 15.00 1.29 -6.11
C HIS A 37 16.06 0.45 -5.38
N GLU A 38 17.33 0.88 -5.42
CA GLU A 38 18.46 0.27 -4.72
C GLU A 38 18.35 0.48 -3.20
N ALA A 39 18.03 1.69 -2.72
CA ALA A 39 17.82 1.95 -1.29
C ALA A 39 16.61 1.20 -0.71
N ILE A 40 15.55 1.01 -1.52
CA ILE A 40 14.38 0.20 -1.12
C ILE A 40 14.73 -1.29 -1.08
N GLN A 41 15.63 -1.78 -1.92
CA GLN A 41 16.16 -3.14 -1.80
C GLN A 41 17.06 -3.29 -0.55
N GLU A 42 17.77 -2.24 -0.15
CA GLU A 42 18.55 -2.21 1.10
C GLU A 42 17.69 -2.15 2.36
N LEU A 43 16.42 -1.68 2.27
CA LEU A 43 15.45 -1.74 3.37
C LEU A 43 14.99 -3.18 3.70
N GLY A 44 15.33 -4.18 2.89
CA GLY A 44 14.93 -5.58 3.07
C GLY A 44 13.86 -6.03 2.07
N ASN A 45 13.64 -7.35 1.99
CA ASN A 45 12.66 -7.91 1.06
C ASN A 45 11.23 -7.59 1.51
N PRO A 46 10.39 -6.97 0.65
CA PRO A 46 9.01 -6.71 1.00
C PRO A 46 8.25 -8.02 1.23
N VAL A 47 7.50 -8.10 2.32
CA VAL A 47 6.68 -9.28 2.63
C VAL A 47 5.20 -8.93 2.48
N PRO A 48 4.53 -9.45 1.44
CA PRO A 48 3.10 -9.24 1.24
C PRO A 48 2.27 -10.22 2.07
N MET A 49 1.13 -9.75 2.56
CA MET A 49 0.09 -10.54 3.21
C MET A 49 -1.27 -10.18 2.60
N LEU A 50 -1.95 -11.19 2.06
CA LEU A 50 -3.31 -11.05 1.55
C LEU A 50 -4.30 -10.99 2.72
N VAL A 51 -5.14 -9.94 2.73
CA VAL A 51 -6.29 -9.83 3.62
C VAL A 51 -7.54 -9.83 2.74
N GLN A 52 -8.40 -10.82 2.93
CA GLN A 52 -9.62 -10.97 2.16
C GLN A 52 -10.83 -10.99 3.08
N ASN A 53 -11.85 -10.22 2.73
CA ASN A 53 -13.17 -10.35 3.33
C ASN A 53 -13.94 -11.50 2.69
N GLY A 54 -13.83 -12.70 3.28
CA GLY A 54 -14.63 -13.87 2.89
C GLY A 54 -16.03 -13.92 3.52
N GLY A 55 -16.39 -12.94 4.35
CA GLY A 55 -17.69 -12.86 5.01
C GLY A 55 -18.77 -12.18 4.18
N ASP A 56 -19.96 -12.03 4.76
CA ASP A 56 -21.11 -11.37 4.16
C ASP A 56 -21.35 -9.94 4.69
N GLN A 57 -20.60 -9.53 5.71
CA GLN A 57 -20.63 -8.19 6.28
C GLN A 57 -19.44 -7.34 5.84
N LEU A 58 -19.53 -6.03 6.08
CA LEU A 58 -18.39 -5.14 5.92
C LEU A 58 -17.31 -5.48 6.95
N LEU A 59 -16.07 -5.64 6.50
CA LEU A 59 -14.95 -5.99 7.36
C LEU A 59 -14.02 -4.79 7.53
N LYS A 60 -13.73 -4.40 8.77
CA LYS A 60 -12.70 -3.42 9.08
C LYS A 60 -11.32 -4.09 9.09
N LEU A 61 -10.35 -3.51 8.41
CA LEU A 61 -8.93 -3.79 8.57
C LEU A 61 -8.31 -2.60 9.32
N TRP A 62 -7.65 -2.86 10.44
CA TRP A 62 -6.92 -1.87 11.22
C TRP A 62 -5.42 -2.20 11.19
N LEU A 63 -4.63 -1.29 10.63
CA LEU A 63 -3.20 -1.45 10.42
C LEU A 63 -2.41 -0.73 11.53
N GLU A 64 -1.83 -1.52 12.43
CA GLU A 64 -0.91 -1.07 13.47
C GLU A 64 0.56 -1.22 13.04
N PRO A 65 1.48 -0.42 13.62
CA PRO A 65 1.26 0.68 14.57
C PRO A 65 0.87 2.00 13.88
N PHE A 66 0.53 1.95 12.58
CA PHE A 66 0.35 3.13 11.74
C PHE A 66 -1.00 3.84 11.94
N GLY A 67 -1.92 3.26 12.73
CA GLY A 67 -3.23 3.85 13.02
C GLY A 67 -4.08 4.08 11.77
N GLN A 68 -3.89 3.26 10.74
CA GLN A 68 -4.65 3.36 9.49
C GLN A 68 -5.77 2.32 9.46
N ASP A 69 -6.90 2.68 8.85
CA ASP A 69 -8.06 1.81 8.77
C ASP A 69 -8.64 1.75 7.36
N TYR A 70 -9.21 0.60 7.03
CA TYR A 70 -9.75 0.28 5.72
C TYR A 70 -11.00 -0.56 5.92
N TRP A 71 -12.00 -0.41 5.06
CA TRP A 71 -13.18 -1.27 5.06
C TRP A 71 -13.25 -2.03 3.75
N LEU A 72 -13.41 -3.35 3.86
CA LEU A 72 -13.48 -4.28 2.75
C LEU A 72 -14.91 -4.77 2.63
N ARG A 73 -15.52 -4.62 1.46
CA ARG A 73 -16.83 -5.23 1.16
C ARG A 73 -16.72 -6.76 1.08
N PRO A 74 -17.84 -7.50 1.22
CA PRO A 74 -17.87 -8.92 0.95
C PRO A 74 -17.20 -9.27 -0.39
N GLY A 75 -16.23 -10.17 -0.35
CA GLY A 75 -15.44 -10.60 -1.52
C GLY A 75 -14.26 -9.70 -1.89
N GLU A 76 -14.10 -8.53 -1.28
CA GLU A 76 -12.97 -7.63 -1.52
C GLU A 76 -11.69 -8.13 -0.82
N ALA A 77 -10.54 -7.85 -1.42
CA ALA A 77 -9.25 -8.19 -0.86
C ALA A 77 -8.22 -7.10 -1.11
N VAL A 78 -7.29 -6.97 -0.17
CA VAL A 78 -6.13 -6.07 -0.22
C VAL A 78 -4.86 -6.82 0.16
N VAL A 79 -3.72 -6.28 -0.23
CA VAL A 79 -2.40 -6.77 0.16
C VAL A 79 -1.78 -5.77 1.12
N VAL A 80 -1.56 -6.20 2.35
CA VAL A 80 -0.73 -5.47 3.31
C VAL A 80 0.72 -5.88 3.07
N THR A 81 1.59 -4.93 2.76
CA THR A 81 3.01 -5.21 2.50
C THR A 81 3.85 -4.57 3.59
N SER A 82 4.67 -5.38 4.25
CA SER A 82 5.65 -4.96 5.25
C SER A 82 7.00 -4.72 4.58
N TYR A 83 7.67 -3.62 4.97
CA TYR A 83 9.01 -3.24 4.50
C TYR A 83 9.90 -2.92 5.69
N GLY A 84 11.15 -3.38 5.66
CA GLY A 84 12.10 -3.13 6.74
C GLY A 84 12.65 -4.42 7.36
N HIS A 85 13.32 -4.24 8.50
CA HIS A 85 13.70 -5.32 9.38
C HIS A 85 12.58 -5.60 10.40
N TRP A 86 12.48 -6.86 10.82
CA TRP A 86 11.65 -7.32 11.93
C TRP A 86 12.42 -8.42 12.67
N ASP A 87 12.16 -8.58 13.97
CA ASP A 87 12.93 -9.52 14.80
C ASP A 87 12.58 -10.98 14.46
N ASP A 88 11.30 -11.35 14.61
CA ASP A 88 10.83 -12.74 14.45
C ASP A 88 9.90 -12.93 13.24
N ARG A 89 8.89 -12.06 13.12
CA ARG A 89 7.82 -12.15 12.12
C ARG A 89 7.47 -10.78 11.57
N PRO A 90 7.10 -10.67 10.27
CA PRO A 90 6.74 -9.39 9.66
C PRO A 90 5.35 -8.90 10.10
N PHE A 91 4.49 -9.80 10.58
CA PHE A 91 3.13 -9.48 10.98
C PHE A 91 2.70 -10.20 12.27
N GLU A 92 1.85 -9.52 13.04
CA GLU A 92 0.96 -10.12 14.03
C GLU A 92 -0.49 -9.81 13.67
N MET A 93 -1.41 -10.71 14.01
CA MET A 93 -2.82 -10.54 13.67
C MET A 93 -3.73 -10.89 14.84
N LEU A 94 -4.75 -10.05 15.01
CA LEU A 94 -5.92 -10.32 15.84
C LEU A 94 -7.15 -10.33 14.95
N HIS A 95 -8.00 -11.35 15.12
CA HIS A 95 -9.25 -11.48 14.39
C HIS A 95 -10.44 -11.32 15.35
N GLU A 96 -11.34 -10.42 14.98
CA GLU A 96 -12.67 -10.22 15.55
C GLU A 96 -13.73 -10.43 14.43
N PRO A 97 -15.02 -10.58 14.76
CA PRO A 97 -16.05 -10.88 13.75
C PRO A 97 -16.16 -9.86 12.61
N ASP A 98 -15.97 -8.58 12.91
CA ASP A 98 -16.11 -7.45 11.98
C ASP A 98 -14.81 -6.65 11.83
N CYS A 99 -13.71 -7.12 12.42
CA CYS A 99 -12.42 -6.44 12.42
C CYS A 99 -11.25 -7.42 12.33
N ILE A 100 -10.29 -7.14 11.45
CA ILE A 100 -8.94 -7.72 11.50
C ILE A 100 -7.98 -6.60 11.89
N GLN A 101 -7.24 -6.82 12.96
CA GLN A 101 -6.11 -5.98 13.30
C GLN A 101 -4.83 -6.64 12.79
N VAL A 102 -4.09 -5.93 11.94
CA VAL A 102 -2.78 -6.34 11.44
C VAL A 102 -1.74 -5.44 12.05
N TRP A 103 -0.84 -6.00 12.85
CA TRP A 103 0.35 -5.33 13.30
C TRP A 103 1.48 -5.63 12.31
N ALA A 104 1.97 -4.62 11.60
CA ALA A 104 3.19 -4.75 10.83
C ALA A 104 4.38 -4.52 11.78
N CYS A 105 5.17 -5.56 12.03
CA CYS A 105 6.31 -5.55 12.95
C CYS A 105 7.58 -4.95 12.33
N SER A 106 7.41 -4.16 11.26
CA SER A 106 8.47 -3.55 10.48
C SER A 106 8.44 -2.03 10.61
N TRP A 107 9.42 -1.35 10.01
CA TRP A 107 9.49 0.12 10.04
C TRP A 107 8.37 0.78 9.23
N PHE A 108 7.89 0.11 8.18
CA PHE A 108 6.91 0.65 7.26
C PHE A 108 5.98 -0.42 6.70
N ALA A 109 4.75 -0.02 6.36
CA ALA A 109 3.80 -0.86 5.64
C ALA A 109 2.91 -0.06 4.67
N THR A 110 2.49 -0.71 3.60
CA THR A 110 1.52 -0.18 2.62
C THR A 110 0.32 -1.11 2.47
N VAL A 111 -0.81 -0.59 2.03
CA VAL A 111 -1.97 -1.38 1.62
C VAL A 111 -2.26 -1.11 0.14
N SER A 112 -2.42 -2.18 -0.63
CA SER A 112 -2.75 -2.10 -2.06
C SER A 112 -3.89 -3.04 -2.45
N ASP A 113 -4.55 -2.74 -3.56
CA ASP A 113 -5.47 -3.68 -4.20
C ASP A 113 -4.70 -4.83 -4.88
N LEU A 114 -5.42 -5.81 -5.42
CA LEU A 114 -4.83 -6.95 -6.12
C LEU A 114 -4.09 -6.59 -7.42
N LEU A 115 -4.28 -5.39 -7.95
CA LEU A 115 -3.57 -4.86 -9.11
C LEU A 115 -2.31 -4.07 -8.71
N GLY A 116 -2.07 -3.91 -7.41
CA GLY A 116 -0.93 -3.18 -6.86
C GLY A 116 -1.16 -1.67 -6.74
N ASN A 117 -2.39 -1.16 -6.92
CA ASN A 117 -2.69 0.26 -6.66
C ASN A 117 -2.82 0.49 -5.16
N GLU A 118 -2.26 1.60 -4.65
CA GLU A 118 -2.39 1.95 -3.23
C GLU A 118 -3.86 2.18 -2.85
N VAL A 119 -4.24 1.59 -1.72
CA VAL A 119 -5.52 1.85 -1.07
C VAL A 119 -5.27 2.89 0.03
N PRO A 120 -5.87 4.09 -0.04
CA PRO A 120 -5.64 5.13 0.96
C PRO A 120 -6.32 4.77 2.29
N GLY A 121 -5.73 5.22 3.40
CA GLY A 121 -6.37 5.14 4.72
C GLY A 121 -7.75 5.80 4.72
N GLY A 122 -8.72 5.18 5.40
CA GLY A 122 -10.13 5.56 5.36
C GLY A 122 -10.91 5.00 4.17
N HIS A 123 -10.32 4.13 3.36
CA HIS A 123 -10.99 3.48 2.23
C HIS A 123 -12.33 2.87 2.64
N GLN A 124 -13.40 3.33 1.99
CA GLN A 124 -14.78 2.89 2.24
C GLN A 124 -15.25 3.00 3.70
N ARG A 125 -14.62 3.89 4.49
CA ARG A 125 -15.07 4.18 5.86
C ARG A 125 -16.56 4.53 5.86
N PRO A 126 -17.40 3.83 6.64
CA PRO A 126 -18.80 4.17 6.76
C PRO A 126 -18.96 5.62 7.20
N GLU A 127 -19.88 6.34 6.56
CA GLU A 127 -20.31 7.64 7.08
C GLU A 127 -20.88 7.41 8.48
N ARG A 128 -20.48 8.23 9.45
CA ARG A 128 -21.13 8.22 10.76
C ARG A 128 -22.59 8.60 10.53
N THR A 129 -23.48 7.63 10.65
CA THR A 129 -24.90 7.94 10.84
C THR A 129 -25.00 8.53 12.24
N VAL A 130 -25.21 9.84 12.31
CA VAL A 130 -25.58 10.49 13.56
C VAL A 130 -27.03 10.11 13.79
N GLU A 131 -27.27 9.16 14.68
CA GLU A 131 -28.59 8.95 15.28
C GLU A 131 -28.86 10.02 16.36
#